data_AF-A0A9D6M5T3-F1
#
_entry.id   AF-A0A9D6M5T3-F1
#
_cell.length_a   1.000
_cell.length_b   1.000
_cell.length_c   1.000
_cell.angle_alpha   90.00
_cell.angle_beta   90.00
_cell.angle_gamma   90.00
#
_symmetry.space_group_name_H-M   'P 1'
#
loop_
_entity.id
_entity.type
_entity.pdbx_description
1 polymer ?
#
loop_
_entity_poly.entity_id
_entity_poly.type
_entity_poly.pdbx_seq_one_letter_code
_entity_poly.pdbx_strand_id
1 'polypeptide(L)'
;MRKIDDKKLLEMIKQGKLQKEIAEHFKVSPVAVCKRLKRLLPPPKSLENLTAKEKKFAIEVSRGKTATQATLASYEVSSMNSAKVMGSQLMNKPEIKMAIEELMEWHGLTRSYRIKKLKEHTENRDPGVSLKALDMSFKLANEYPQNRQEATIHIDIGARLDEARKRIEARNILEAEKVDEAEK
;
A
#
# COMPACT_ATOMS: atom_id res chain seq x y z
N MET A 1 -7.69 -35.98 -27.82
CA MET A 1 -7.21 -35.06 -26.76
C MET A 1 -7.49 -33.63 -27.21
N ARG A 2 -8.41 -32.89 -26.58
CA ARG A 2 -8.71 -31.50 -26.99
C ARG A 2 -7.47 -30.64 -26.70
N LYS A 3 -6.76 -30.21 -27.74
CA LYS A 3 -5.58 -29.36 -27.60
C LYS A 3 -6.04 -27.93 -27.34
N ILE A 4 -5.59 -27.34 -26.25
CA ILE A 4 -5.72 -25.90 -26.01
C ILE A 4 -4.73 -25.22 -26.94
N ASP A 5 -5.21 -24.29 -27.76
CA ASP A 5 -4.33 -23.45 -28.58
C ASP A 5 -3.71 -22.36 -27.70
N ASP A 6 -2.39 -22.44 -27.53
CA ASP A 6 -1.65 -21.57 -26.63
C ASP A 6 -1.69 -20.09 -27.08
N LYS A 7 -1.72 -19.82 -28.39
CA LYS A 7 -1.79 -18.44 -28.91
C LYS A 7 -3.13 -17.80 -28.58
N LYS A 8 -4.21 -18.54 -28.84
CA LYS A 8 -5.58 -18.08 -28.60
C LYS A 8 -5.90 -17.98 -27.10
N LEU A 9 -5.33 -18.88 -26.30
CA LEU A 9 -5.39 -18.81 -24.84
C LEU A 9 -4.76 -17.51 -24.31
N LEU A 10 -3.57 -17.14 -24.79
CA LEU A 10 -2.89 -15.91 -24.39
C LEU A 10 -3.64 -14.66 -24.84
N GLU A 11 -4.22 -14.64 -26.04
CA GLU A 11 -5.08 -13.54 -26.50
C GLU A 11 -6.31 -13.35 -25.60
N MET A 12 -7.02 -14.43 -25.25
CA MET A 12 -8.20 -14.35 -24.39
C MET A 12 -7.88 -13.81 -23.00
N ILE A 13 -6.67 -14.08 -22.50
CA ILE A 13 -6.19 -13.54 -21.21
C ILE A 13 -5.82 -12.07 -21.33
N LYS A 14 -5.17 -11.67 -22.42
CA LYS A 14 -4.94 -10.24 -22.71
C LYS A 14 -6.25 -9.46 -22.81
N GLN A 15 -7.30 -10.08 -23.35
CA GLN A 15 -8.66 -9.54 -23.37
C GLN A 15 -9.34 -9.51 -21.99
N GLY A 16 -8.70 -10.03 -20.94
CA GLY A 16 -9.23 -10.04 -19.58
C GLY A 16 -10.38 -11.02 -19.35
N LYS A 17 -10.53 -12.04 -20.22
CA LYS A 17 -11.55 -13.09 -20.03
C LYS A 17 -11.22 -13.97 -18.83
N LEU A 18 -12.25 -14.41 -18.13
CA LEU A 18 -12.10 -15.29 -16.98
C LEU A 18 -11.66 -16.69 -17.42
N GLN A 19 -10.89 -17.38 -16.59
CA GLN A 19 -10.47 -18.77 -16.87
C GLN A 19 -11.68 -19.70 -17.09
N LYS A 20 -12.85 -19.40 -16.50
CA LYS A 20 -14.11 -20.10 -16.73
C LYS A 20 -14.62 -19.92 -18.17
N GLU A 21 -14.67 -18.68 -18.66
CA GLU A 21 -15.09 -18.34 -20.03
C GLU A 21 -14.14 -18.95 -21.07
N ILE A 22 -12.85 -18.95 -20.76
CA ILE A 22 -11.82 -19.61 -21.57
C ILE A 22 -12.05 -21.12 -21.60
N ALA A 23 -12.33 -21.73 -20.45
CA ALA A 23 -12.60 -23.16 -20.34
C ALA A 23 -13.84 -23.57 -21.15
N GLU A 24 -14.90 -22.76 -21.13
CA GLU A 24 -16.11 -22.93 -21.93
C GLU A 24 -15.80 -22.83 -23.44
N HIS A 25 -15.04 -21.82 -23.86
CA HIS A 25 -14.65 -21.65 -25.25
C HIS A 25 -13.86 -22.84 -25.80
N PHE A 26 -12.91 -23.37 -25.03
CA PHE A 26 -12.12 -24.55 -25.41
C PHE A 26 -12.79 -25.89 -25.10
N LYS A 27 -13.98 -25.88 -24.47
CA LYS A 27 -14.69 -27.07 -23.97
C LYS A 27 -13.78 -27.98 -23.14
N VAL A 28 -13.00 -27.40 -22.23
CA VAL A 28 -12.09 -28.09 -21.30
C VAL A 28 -12.42 -27.72 -19.86
N SER A 29 -11.87 -28.45 -18.89
CA SER A 29 -12.03 -28.05 -17.49
C SER A 29 -11.22 -26.79 -17.16
N PRO A 30 -11.69 -25.92 -16.25
CA PRO A 30 -10.93 -24.76 -15.78
C PRO A 30 -9.54 -25.14 -15.23
N VAL A 31 -9.44 -26.32 -14.62
CA VAL A 31 -8.17 -26.88 -14.11
C VAL A 31 -7.17 -27.13 -15.24
N ALA A 32 -7.62 -27.59 -16.42
CA ALA A 32 -6.76 -27.81 -17.57
C ALA A 32 -6.20 -26.48 -18.12
N VAL A 33 -7.03 -25.43 -18.18
CA VAL A 33 -6.61 -24.08 -18.55
C VAL A 33 -5.56 -23.56 -17.57
N CYS A 34 -5.80 -23.67 -16.25
CA CYS A 34 -4.86 -23.23 -15.21
C CYS A 34 -3.51 -23.96 -15.30
N LYS A 35 -3.51 -25.30 -15.46
CA LYS A 35 -2.28 -26.08 -15.64
C LYS A 35 -1.52 -25.70 -16.90
N ARG A 36 -2.23 -25.42 -18.01
CA ARG A 36 -1.60 -24.99 -19.26
C ARG A 36 -1.01 -23.59 -19.11
N LEU A 37 -1.71 -22.69 -18.43
CA LEU A 37 -1.24 -21.34 -18.11
C LEU A 37 0.12 -21.35 -17.41
N LYS A 38 0.20 -22.12 -16.32
CA LYS A 38 1.41 -22.22 -15.50
C LYS A 38 2.61 -22.77 -16.27
N ARG A 39 2.38 -23.54 -17.34
CA ARG A 39 3.44 -24.04 -18.21
C ARG A 39 3.85 -23.04 -19.28
N LEU A 40 2.92 -22.19 -19.73
CA LEU A 40 3.17 -21.20 -20.78
C LEU A 40 3.74 -19.89 -20.24
N LEU A 41 3.34 -19.51 -19.03
CA LEU A 41 3.80 -18.32 -18.35
C LEU A 41 4.81 -18.75 -17.28
N PRO A 42 6.12 -18.72 -17.55
CA PRO A 42 7.13 -18.92 -16.52
C PRO A 42 6.94 -17.92 -15.38
N PRO A 43 7.47 -18.21 -14.18
CA PRO A 43 7.45 -17.24 -13.09
C PRO A 43 8.02 -15.90 -13.57
N PRO A 44 7.51 -14.78 -13.03
CA PRO A 44 7.87 -13.45 -13.51
C PRO A 44 9.37 -13.19 -13.39
N LYS A 45 9.96 -12.64 -14.46
CA LYS A 45 11.40 -12.37 -14.56
C LYS A 45 11.86 -11.42 -13.47
N SER A 46 10.99 -10.51 -13.02
CA SER A 46 11.34 -9.61 -11.92
C SER A 46 11.74 -10.35 -10.66
N LEU A 47 11.27 -11.59 -10.43
CA LEU A 47 11.73 -12.39 -9.29
C LEU A 47 13.19 -12.82 -9.37
N GLU A 48 13.84 -12.82 -10.53
CA GLU A 48 15.23 -13.26 -10.66
C GLU A 48 16.20 -12.30 -9.98
N ASN A 49 15.92 -10.99 -10.07
CA ASN A 49 16.75 -9.91 -9.55
C ASN A 49 16.72 -9.76 -8.01
N LEU A 50 15.73 -10.36 -7.34
CA LEU A 50 15.55 -10.21 -5.90
C LEU A 50 16.39 -11.21 -5.08
N THR A 51 16.69 -10.87 -3.83
CA THR A 51 17.27 -11.84 -2.89
C THR A 51 16.24 -12.90 -2.49
N ALA A 52 16.68 -14.07 -1.99
CA ALA A 52 15.77 -15.15 -1.59
C ALA A 52 14.72 -14.72 -0.55
N LYS A 53 15.09 -13.84 0.39
CA LYS A 53 14.19 -13.30 1.40
C LYS A 53 13.17 -12.34 0.78
N GLU A 54 13.59 -11.48 -0.14
CA GLU A 54 12.68 -10.54 -0.81
C GLU A 54 11.73 -11.25 -1.78
N LYS A 55 12.17 -12.32 -2.45
CA LYS A 55 11.27 -13.20 -3.24
C LYS A 55 10.18 -13.79 -2.37
N LYS A 56 10.55 -14.33 -1.19
CA LYS A 56 9.59 -14.88 -0.23
C LYS A 56 8.62 -13.80 0.25
N PHE A 57 9.12 -12.60 0.55
CA PHE A 57 8.28 -11.46 0.89
C PHE A 57 7.25 -11.14 -0.20
N ALA A 58 7.70 -10.97 -1.45
CA ALA A 58 6.82 -10.64 -2.58
C ALA A 58 5.75 -11.71 -2.83
N ILE A 59 6.10 -12.99 -2.70
CA ILE A 59 5.16 -14.12 -2.81
C ILE A 59 4.12 -14.09 -1.67
N GLU A 60 4.52 -13.80 -0.44
CA GLU A 60 3.58 -13.73 0.68
C GLU A 60 2.62 -12.54 0.57
N VAL A 61 3.10 -11.39 0.06
CA VAL A 61 2.24 -10.23 -0.24
C VAL A 61 1.25 -10.55 -1.35
N SER A 62 1.68 -11.20 -2.45
CA SER A 62 0.78 -11.54 -3.56
C SER A 62 -0.30 -12.57 -3.17
N ARG A 63 -0.07 -13.34 -2.10
CA ARG A 63 -1.06 -14.24 -1.47
C ARG A 63 -2.10 -13.50 -0.61
N GLY A 64 -1.97 -12.19 -0.43
CA GLY A 64 -2.90 -11.37 0.33
C GLY A 64 -2.52 -11.15 1.80
N LYS A 65 -1.29 -11.48 2.22
CA LYS A 65 -0.81 -11.12 3.55
C LYS A 65 -0.46 -9.65 3.61
N THR A 66 -0.63 -9.04 4.79
CA THR A 66 -0.18 -7.66 5.01
C THR A 66 1.35 -7.58 4.94
N ALA A 67 1.90 -6.40 4.65
CA ALA A 67 3.36 -6.21 4.59
C ALA A 67 4.04 -6.69 5.88
N THR A 68 3.46 -6.40 7.05
CA THR A 68 3.97 -6.86 8.34
C THR A 68 3.97 -8.40 8.45
N GLN A 69 2.88 -9.06 8.06
CA GLN A 69 2.78 -10.53 8.09
C GLN A 69 3.74 -11.18 7.08
N ALA A 70 3.90 -10.59 5.90
CA ALA A 70 4.86 -11.06 4.91
C ALA A 70 6.30 -10.94 5.44
N THR A 71 6.65 -9.81 6.09
CA THR A 71 7.96 -9.63 6.72
C THR A 71 8.21 -10.66 7.83
N LEU A 72 7.23 -10.94 8.69
CA LEU A 72 7.35 -11.97 9.73
C LEU A 72 7.58 -13.38 9.14
N ALA A 73 7.06 -13.64 7.93
CA ALA A 73 7.23 -14.92 7.26
C ALA A 73 8.56 -15.02 6.49
N SER A 74 9.10 -13.90 6.01
CA SER A 74 10.28 -13.87 5.14
C SER A 74 11.59 -13.47 5.83
N TYR A 75 11.51 -12.70 6.91
CA TYR A 75 12.64 -12.22 7.70
C TYR A 75 12.50 -12.63 9.16
N GLU A 76 13.65 -12.88 9.78
CA GLU A 76 13.73 -13.00 11.23
C GLU A 76 13.73 -11.59 11.82
N VAL A 77 12.65 -11.25 12.50
CA VAL A 77 12.45 -9.95 13.15
C VAL A 77 12.18 -10.18 14.62
N SER A 78 12.86 -9.42 15.47
CA SER A 78 12.78 -9.55 16.94
C SER A 78 11.51 -8.97 17.54
N SER A 79 10.83 -8.05 16.84
CA SER A 79 9.61 -7.40 17.32
C SER A 79 8.62 -7.09 16.20
N MET A 80 7.33 -6.98 16.57
CA MET A 80 6.25 -6.57 15.67
C MET A 80 6.47 -5.16 15.09
N ASN A 81 7.04 -4.25 15.90
CA ASN A 81 7.32 -2.88 15.45
C ASN A 81 8.42 -2.85 14.39
N SER A 82 9.48 -3.65 14.57
CA SER A 82 10.52 -3.84 13.56
C SER A 82 9.93 -4.40 12.26
N ALA A 83 9.00 -5.35 12.35
CA ALA A 83 8.32 -5.92 11.18
C ALA A 83 7.47 -4.89 10.42
N LYS A 84 6.79 -3.98 11.12
CA LYS A 84 6.01 -2.90 10.50
C LYS A 84 6.90 -1.94 9.72
N VAL A 85 7.98 -1.46 10.35
CA VAL A 85 8.92 -0.53 9.72
C VAL A 85 9.58 -1.18 8.50
N MET A 86 10.11 -2.39 8.67
CA MET A 86 10.75 -3.13 7.58
C MET A 86 9.78 -3.45 6.45
N GLY A 87 8.56 -3.89 6.76
CA GLY A 87 7.52 -4.14 5.75
C GLY A 87 7.20 -2.89 4.94
N SER A 88 7.07 -1.72 5.59
CA SER A 88 6.86 -0.45 4.90
C SER A 88 8.04 -0.07 3.99
N GLN A 89 9.27 -0.27 4.45
CA GLN A 89 10.48 0.00 3.66
C GLN A 89 10.57 -0.92 2.43
N LEU A 90 10.34 -2.23 2.61
CA LEU A 90 10.35 -3.20 1.52
C LEU A 90 9.28 -2.91 0.47
N MET A 91 8.07 -2.54 0.90
CA MET A 91 7.00 -2.14 -0.01
C MET A 91 7.33 -0.90 -0.82
N ASN A 92 8.23 -0.03 -0.36
CA ASN A 92 8.65 1.16 -1.08
C ASN A 92 9.75 0.90 -2.11
N LYS A 93 10.45 -0.23 -2.05
CA LYS A 93 11.48 -0.58 -3.05
C LYS A 93 10.84 -0.82 -4.43
N PRO A 94 11.29 -0.13 -5.50
CA PRO A 94 10.72 -0.28 -6.84
C PRO A 94 10.76 -1.72 -7.36
N GLU A 95 11.86 -2.44 -7.14
CA GLU A 95 12.05 -3.82 -7.57
C GLU A 95 11.02 -4.77 -6.96
N ILE A 96 10.71 -4.58 -5.67
CA ILE A 96 9.71 -5.37 -4.95
C ILE A 96 8.30 -5.03 -5.45
N LYS A 97 8.00 -3.75 -5.69
CA LYS A 97 6.70 -3.33 -6.26
C LYS A 97 6.47 -3.98 -7.62
N MET A 98 7.47 -3.92 -8.51
CA MET A 98 7.42 -4.56 -9.83
C MET A 98 7.21 -6.07 -9.71
N ALA A 99 7.97 -6.74 -8.86
CA ALA A 99 7.83 -8.18 -8.63
C ALA A 99 6.43 -8.56 -8.11
N ILE A 100 5.86 -7.77 -7.20
CA ILE A 100 4.50 -7.98 -6.69
C ILE A 100 3.48 -7.75 -7.80
N GLU A 101 3.61 -6.69 -8.59
CA GLU A 101 2.70 -6.39 -9.70
C GLU A 101 2.70 -7.51 -10.74
N GLU A 102 3.89 -7.96 -11.17
CA GLU A 102 4.02 -9.07 -12.11
C GLU A 102 3.47 -10.38 -11.52
N LEU A 103 3.67 -10.64 -10.22
CA LEU A 103 3.06 -11.78 -9.53
C LEU A 103 1.53 -11.70 -9.52
N MET A 104 0.96 -10.51 -9.28
CA MET A 104 -0.48 -10.30 -9.33
C MET A 104 -1.02 -10.54 -10.74
N GLU A 105 -0.33 -10.03 -11.77
CA GLU A 105 -0.69 -10.28 -13.17
C GLU A 105 -0.61 -11.76 -13.53
N TRP A 106 0.43 -12.46 -13.07
CA TRP A 106 0.59 -13.91 -13.26
C TRP A 106 -0.58 -14.69 -12.64
N HIS A 107 -1.11 -14.23 -11.51
CA HIS A 107 -2.31 -14.77 -10.88
C HIS A 107 -3.64 -14.29 -11.52
N GLY A 108 -3.59 -13.44 -12.55
CA GLY A 108 -4.76 -12.91 -13.26
C GLY A 108 -5.39 -11.67 -12.62
N LEU A 109 -4.77 -11.10 -11.59
CA LEU A 109 -5.20 -9.85 -10.95
C LEU A 109 -4.63 -8.62 -11.66
N THR A 110 -4.78 -8.58 -12.98
CA THR A 110 -4.32 -7.46 -13.80
C THR A 110 -5.06 -6.17 -13.45
N ARG A 111 -4.49 -5.02 -13.83
CA ARG A 111 -5.15 -3.72 -13.65
C ARG A 111 -6.54 -3.68 -14.32
N SER A 112 -6.64 -4.17 -15.55
CA SER A 112 -7.90 -4.24 -16.29
C SER A 112 -8.95 -5.11 -15.60
N TYR A 113 -8.55 -6.26 -15.06
CA TYR A 113 -9.45 -7.13 -14.29
C TYR A 113 -9.98 -6.42 -13.05
N ARG A 114 -9.11 -5.75 -12.29
CA ARG A 114 -9.49 -4.99 -11.08
C ARG A 114 -10.48 -3.86 -11.41
N ILE A 115 -10.25 -3.12 -12.50
CA ILE A 115 -11.15 -2.05 -12.96
C ILE A 115 -12.51 -2.63 -13.35
N LYS A 116 -12.53 -3.72 -14.15
CA LYS A 116 -13.78 -4.39 -14.54
C LYS A 116 -14.56 -4.87 -13.31
N LYS A 117 -13.87 -5.49 -12.35
CA LYS A 117 -14.49 -5.94 -11.09
C LYS A 117 -15.03 -4.78 -10.26
N LEU A 118 -14.29 -3.67 -10.16
CA LEU A 118 -14.78 -2.48 -9.47
C LEU A 118 -16.06 -1.95 -10.12
N LYS A 119 -16.12 -1.87 -11.45
CA LYS A 119 -17.33 -1.49 -12.19
C LYS A 119 -18.51 -2.41 -11.89
N GLU A 120 -18.29 -3.73 -11.91
CA GLU A 120 -19.34 -4.70 -11.56
C GLU A 120 -19.88 -4.46 -10.13
N HIS A 121 -19.02 -4.04 -9.20
CA HIS A 121 -19.43 -3.73 -7.82
C HIS A 121 -20.12 -2.37 -7.68
N THR A 122 -19.78 -1.36 -8.48
CA THR A 122 -20.51 -0.07 -8.50
C THR A 122 -21.95 -0.24 -9.00
N GLU A 123 -22.19 -1.22 -9.87
CA GLU A 123 -23.51 -1.54 -10.42
C GLU A 123 -24.25 -2.63 -9.58
N ASN A 124 -23.73 -2.99 -8.41
CA ASN A 124 -24.33 -4.02 -7.56
C ASN A 124 -25.69 -3.54 -7.01
N ARG A 125 -26.65 -4.48 -6.92
CA ARG A 125 -27.99 -4.23 -6.37
C ARG A 125 -27.98 -3.87 -4.89
N ASP A 126 -27.03 -4.42 -4.13
CA ASP A 126 -26.87 -4.10 -2.72
C ASP A 126 -26.28 -2.68 -2.58
N PRO A 127 -27.04 -1.72 -2.00
CA PRO A 127 -26.56 -0.36 -1.78
C PRO A 127 -25.27 -0.29 -0.96
N GLY A 128 -25.06 -1.20 0.00
CA GLY A 128 -23.86 -1.19 0.83
C GLY A 128 -22.60 -1.50 0.03
N VAL A 129 -22.70 -2.44 -0.92
CA VAL A 129 -21.59 -2.82 -1.80
C VAL A 129 -21.34 -1.73 -2.84
N SER A 130 -22.40 -1.19 -3.46
CA SER A 130 -22.27 -0.16 -4.49
C SER A 130 -21.72 1.16 -3.95
N LEU A 131 -22.20 1.62 -2.78
CA LEU A 131 -21.67 2.81 -2.12
C LEU A 131 -20.18 2.66 -1.77
N LYS A 132 -19.76 1.49 -1.27
CA LYS A 132 -18.35 1.24 -0.94
C LYS A 132 -17.48 1.16 -2.19
N ALA A 133 -17.98 0.57 -3.27
CA ALA A 133 -17.27 0.54 -4.55
C ALA A 133 -17.11 1.96 -5.13
N LEU A 134 -18.14 2.79 -5.04
CA LEU A 134 -18.09 4.20 -5.44
C LEU A 134 -17.08 4.99 -4.60
N ASP A 135 -17.14 4.88 -3.27
CA ASP A 135 -16.15 5.51 -2.36
C ASP A 135 -14.71 5.10 -2.71
N MET A 136 -14.47 3.81 -3.01
CA MET A 136 -13.15 3.36 -3.46
C MET A 136 -12.75 3.96 -4.81
N SER A 137 -13.69 4.13 -5.75
CA SER A 137 -13.40 4.73 -7.05
C SER A 137 -12.99 6.21 -6.94
N PHE A 138 -13.68 7.00 -6.10
CA PHE A 138 -13.34 8.40 -5.83
C PHE A 138 -11.98 8.54 -5.13
N LYS A 139 -11.66 7.65 -4.19
CA LYS A 139 -10.33 7.59 -3.55
C LYS A 139 -9.21 7.30 -4.54
N LEU A 140 -9.44 6.39 -5.49
CA LEU A 140 -8.46 6.07 -6.55
C LEU A 140 -8.29 7.22 -7.54
N ALA A 141 -9.35 7.99 -7.81
CA ALA A 141 -9.31 9.20 -8.62
C ALA A 141 -8.72 10.42 -7.87
N ASN A 142 -8.42 10.28 -6.58
CA ASN A 142 -7.93 11.33 -5.71
C ASN A 142 -8.88 12.55 -5.60
N GLU A 143 -10.19 12.31 -5.72
CA GLU A 143 -11.25 13.33 -5.58
C GLU A 143 -11.45 13.78 -4.12
N TYR A 144 -10.88 13.04 -3.17
CA TYR A 144 -10.76 13.42 -1.76
C TYR A 144 -9.33 13.89 -1.48
N PRO A 145 -8.99 15.16 -1.74
CA PRO A 145 -7.66 15.66 -1.43
C PRO A 145 -7.38 15.51 0.06
N GLN A 146 -6.27 14.85 0.40
CA GLN A 146 -5.79 14.66 1.78
C GLN A 146 -5.19 15.95 2.36
N ASN A 147 -5.83 17.10 2.16
CA ASN A 147 -5.43 18.36 2.78
C ASN A 147 -5.82 18.38 4.25
N ARG A 148 -5.22 17.49 5.05
CA ARG A 148 -5.03 17.70 6.48
C ARG A 148 -3.58 18.13 6.66
N GLN A 149 -3.31 19.41 6.39
CA GLN A 149 -2.13 20.04 6.96
C GLN A 149 -2.38 20.14 8.47
N GLU A 150 -2.01 19.11 9.21
CA GLU A 150 -1.85 19.25 10.67
C GLU A 150 -0.67 20.18 10.86
N ALA A 151 -0.95 21.47 11.05
CA ALA A 151 0.06 22.45 11.40
C ALA A 151 0.58 22.11 12.79
N THR A 152 1.66 21.33 12.85
CA THR A 152 2.38 21.07 14.10
C THR A 152 3.07 22.37 14.52
N ILE A 153 2.39 23.17 15.34
CA ILE A 153 2.98 24.38 15.94
C ILE A 153 3.94 23.91 17.03
N HIS A 154 5.24 23.91 16.75
CA HIS A 154 6.27 23.78 17.77
C HIS A 154 6.35 25.10 18.56
N ILE A 155 5.73 25.13 19.73
CA ILE A 155 5.89 26.24 20.68
C ILE A 155 7.16 25.95 21.48
N ASP A 156 8.21 26.72 21.26
CA ASP A 156 9.40 26.68 22.10
C ASP A 156 9.11 27.39 23.43
N ILE A 157 8.83 26.59 24.46
CA ILE A 157 8.50 27.07 25.80
C ILE A 157 9.74 27.66 26.50
N GLY A 158 10.95 27.23 26.12
CA GLY A 158 12.21 27.67 26.74
C GLY A 158 12.45 29.16 26.52
N ALA A 159 12.34 29.62 25.27
CA ALA A 159 12.51 31.03 24.92
C ALA A 159 11.51 31.96 25.64
N ARG A 160 10.26 31.50 25.82
CA ARG A 160 9.23 32.28 26.54
C ARG A 160 9.49 32.39 28.04
N LEU A 161 10.07 31.35 28.66
CA LEU A 161 10.39 31.37 30.09
C LEU A 161 11.56 32.32 30.39
N ASP A 162 12.57 32.38 29.52
CA ASP A 162 13.70 33.28 29.70
C ASP A 162 13.33 34.76 29.53
N GLU A 163 12.44 35.07 28.59
CA GLU A 163 11.87 36.42 28.47
C GLU A 163 11.03 36.81 29.69
N ALA A 164 10.24 35.88 30.22
CA ALA A 164 9.44 36.13 31.42
C ALA A 164 10.33 36.39 32.65
N ARG A 165 11.43 35.63 32.82
CA ARG A 165 12.41 35.84 33.90
C ARG A 165 13.07 37.20 33.82
N LYS A 166 13.55 37.59 32.63
CA LYS A 166 14.16 38.93 32.42
C LYS A 166 13.21 40.07 32.74
N ARG A 167 11.91 39.92 32.42
CA ARG A 167 10.89 40.92 32.77
C ARG A 167 10.63 41.03 34.27
N ILE A 168 10.67 39.91 35.00
CA ILE A 168 10.52 39.90 36.46
C ILE A 168 11.73 40.55 37.11
N GLU A 169 12.95 40.21 36.67
CA GLU A 169 14.19 40.81 37.18
C GLU A 169 14.24 42.32 36.95
N ALA A 170 13.92 42.78 35.74
CA ALA A 170 13.86 44.20 35.43
C ALA A 170 12.81 44.96 36.28
N ARG A 171 11.67 44.33 36.58
CA ARG A 171 10.64 44.92 37.45
C ARG A 171 11.11 45.05 38.89
N ASN A 172 11.77 44.02 39.41
CA ASN A 172 12.29 44.03 40.79
C ASN A 172 13.40 45.07 40.99
N ILE A 173 14.26 45.29 39.98
CA ILE A 173 15.29 46.35 40.02
C ILE A 173 14.64 47.73 40.06
N LEU A 174 13.63 47.99 39.22
CA LEU A 174 12.86 49.23 39.21
C LEU A 174 12.08 49.48 40.51
N GLU A 175 11.58 48.42 41.14
CA GLU A 175 10.93 48.51 42.46
C GLU A 175 11.95 48.82 43.57
N ALA A 176 13.17 48.26 43.52
CA ALA A 176 14.23 48.56 44.48
C ALA A 176 14.75 50.00 44.39
N GLU A 177 14.98 50.52 43.17
CA GLU A 177 15.43 51.90 42.96
C GLU A 177 14.41 52.94 43.47
N LYS A 178 13.11 52.64 43.39
CA LYS A 178 12.05 53.51 43.91
C LYS A 178 11.96 53.53 45.44
N VAL A 179 12.43 52.49 46.11
CA VAL A 179 12.47 52.43 47.59
C VAL A 179 13.65 53.25 48.10
N ASP A 180 14.80 53.19 47.43
CA ASP A 180 15.99 53.99 47.79
C ASP A 180 15.82 55.50 47.54
N GLU A 181 15.00 55.91 46.56
CA GLU A 181 14.64 57.33 46.36
C GLU A 181 13.61 57.86 47.38
N ALA A 182 12.85 56.97 48.04
CA ALA A 182 11.86 57.36 49.05
C ALA A 182 12.45 57.47 50.48
N GLU A 183 13.66 56.94 50.71
CA GLU A 183 14.38 57.01 52.00
C GLU A 183 15.45 58.13 52.06
N LYS A 184 15.55 58.99 51.04
CA LYS A 184 16.33 60.24 51.06
C LYS A 184 15.46 61.47 51.28
#